data_AF-A0A2S5M7N9-F1
#
_entry.id   AF-A0A2S5M7N9-F1
#
_cell.length_a   1.000
_cell.length_b   1.000
_cell.length_c   1.000
_cell.angle_alpha   90.00
_cell.angle_beta   90.00
_cell.angle_gamma   90.00
#
_symmetry.space_group_name_H-M   'P 1'
#
loop_
_entity.id
_entity.type
_entity.pdbx_description
1 polymer ?
#
loop_
_entity_poly.entity_id
_entity_poly.type
_entity_poly.pdbx_seq_one_letter_code
_entity_poly.pdbx_strand_id
1 'polypeptide(L)'
;MRLLNLAAFCFVITSALFLYGLNYETRRLEADVMAHERAVQKARSDISVLKAERGHLSRPERIDPLARRLGLAPPTIEQLPTSESLADLQDPAIHAPGR
;
A
#
# COMPACT_ATOMS: atom_id res chain seq x y z
N MET A 1 49.59 -26.67 22.88
CA MET A 1 49.80 -26.15 21.51
C MET A 1 48.79 -26.68 20.47
N ARG A 2 48.60 -28.00 20.30
CA ARG A 2 47.68 -28.54 19.26
C ARG A 2 46.19 -28.18 19.46
N LEU A 3 45.69 -28.22 20.71
CA LEU A 3 44.31 -27.84 21.04
C LEU A 3 44.03 -26.35 20.78
N LEU A 4 44.99 -25.48 21.08
CA LEU A 4 44.87 -24.05 20.85
C LEU A 4 44.77 -23.72 19.36
N ASN A 5 45.60 -24.39 18.54
CA ASN A 5 45.54 -24.24 17.09
C ASN A 5 44.22 -24.77 16.51
N LEU A 6 43.70 -25.88 17.03
CA LEU A 6 42.40 -26.41 16.60
C LEU A 6 41.26 -25.45 16.95
N ALA A 7 41.26 -24.89 18.17
CA ALA A 7 40.28 -23.91 18.59
C ALA A 7 40.35 -22.63 17.73
N ALA A 8 41.57 -22.14 17.44
CA ALA A 8 41.76 -21.00 16.55
C ALA A 8 41.24 -21.28 15.14
N PHE A 9 41.47 -22.48 14.60
CA PHE A 9 40.97 -22.88 13.29
C PHE A 9 39.45 -22.95 13.25
N CYS A 10 38.83 -23.57 14.26
CA CYS A 10 37.37 -23.58 14.42
C CYS A 10 36.80 -22.17 14.53
N PHE A 11 37.46 -21.27 15.28
CA PHE A 11 37.02 -19.89 15.43
C PHE A 11 37.02 -19.13 14.10
N VAL A 12 38.06 -19.31 13.28
CA VAL A 12 38.15 -18.72 11.94
C VAL A 12 37.02 -19.25 11.04
N ILE A 13 36.76 -20.55 11.04
CA ILE A 13 35.69 -21.14 10.22
C ILE A 13 34.32 -20.59 10.65
N THR A 14 34.04 -20.56 11.95
CA THR A 14 32.76 -20.02 12.46
C THR A 14 32.61 -18.55 12.10
N SER A 15 33.68 -17.75 12.22
CA SER A 15 33.66 -16.34 11.82
C SER A 15 33.39 -16.15 10.32
N ALA A 16 34.03 -16.96 9.47
CA ALA A 16 33.80 -16.93 8.03
C ALA A 16 32.36 -17.31 7.65
N LEU A 17 31.81 -18.35 8.26
CA LEU A 17 30.41 -18.76 8.05
C LEU A 17 29.42 -17.71 8.54
N PHE A 18 29.67 -17.11 9.71
CA PHE A 18 28.82 -16.06 10.27
C PHE A 18 28.81 -14.81 9.38
N LEU A 19 29.98 -14.37 8.91
CA LEU A 19 30.09 -13.23 8.00
C LEU A 19 29.42 -13.50 6.65
N TYR A 20 29.51 -14.73 6.15
CA TYR A 20 28.83 -15.14 4.92
C TYR A 20 27.30 -15.09 5.07
N GLY A 21 26.77 -15.60 6.20
CA GLY A 21 25.35 -15.53 6.52
C GLY A 21 24.83 -14.10 6.56
N LEU A 22 25.52 -13.22 7.29
CA LEU A 22 25.19 -11.79 7.38
C LEU A 22 25.21 -11.09 6.02
N ASN A 23 26.22 -11.35 5.18
CA ASN A 23 26.29 -10.77 3.84
C ASN A 23 25.09 -11.18 2.98
N TYR A 24 24.66 -12.43 3.10
CA TYR A 24 23.57 -12.97 2.30
C TYR A 24 22.20 -12.51 2.79
N GLU A 25 21.98 -12.48 4.10
CA GLU A 25 20.76 -11.92 4.70
C GLU A 25 20.59 -10.45 4.36
N THR A 26 21.67 -9.67 4.44
CA THR A 26 21.63 -8.23 4.11
C THR A 26 21.23 -8.01 2.65
N ARG A 27 21.82 -8.76 1.72
CA ARG A 27 21.50 -8.66 0.28
C ARG A 27 20.07 -9.10 -0.04
N ARG A 28 19.54 -10.11 0.65
CA ARG A 28 18.14 -10.54 0.50
C ARG A 28 17.18 -9.48 1.02
N LEU A 29 17.44 -8.96 2.22
CA LEU A 29 16.61 -7.93 2.83
C LEU A 29 16.59 -6.65 1.96
N GLU A 30 17.74 -6.25 1.42
CA GLU A 30 17.83 -5.13 0.49
C GLU A 30 16.98 -5.36 -0.77
N ALA A 31 17.04 -6.55 -1.36
CA ALA A 31 16.24 -6.90 -2.53
C ALA A 31 14.73 -6.87 -2.22
N ASP A 32 14.32 -7.39 -1.07
CA ASP A 32 12.92 -7.41 -0.64
C ASP A 32 12.39 -5.99 -0.37
N VAL A 33 13.18 -5.15 0.31
CA VAL A 33 12.84 -3.73 0.53
C VAL A 33 12.66 -3.01 -0.80
N MET A 34 13.59 -3.17 -1.73
CA MET A 34 13.48 -2.56 -3.07
C MET A 34 12.23 -3.06 -3.83
N ALA A 35 11.88 -4.34 -3.71
CA ALA A 35 10.68 -4.90 -4.33
C ALA A 35 9.41 -4.29 -3.73
N HIS A 36 9.35 -4.16 -2.41
CA HIS A 36 8.23 -3.55 -1.71
C HIS A 36 8.10 -2.05 -2.02
N GLU A 37 9.19 -1.30 -2.02
CA GLU A 37 9.17 0.12 -2.38
C GLU A 37 8.64 0.35 -3.80
N ARG A 38 9.09 -0.48 -4.76
CA ARG A 38 8.56 -0.43 -6.14
C ARG A 38 7.07 -0.74 -6.19
N ALA A 39 6.61 -1.74 -5.45
CA ALA A 39 5.19 -2.10 -5.38
C ALA A 39 4.35 -0.97 -4.78
N VAL A 40 4.82 -0.34 -3.70
CA VAL A 40 4.16 0.82 -3.08
C VAL A 40 4.11 2.00 -4.04
N GLN A 41 5.21 2.29 -4.73
CA GLN A 41 5.26 3.39 -5.68
C GLN A 41 4.29 3.17 -6.85
N LYS A 42 4.22 1.93 -7.36
CA LYS A 42 3.25 1.56 -8.39
C LYS A 42 1.82 1.73 -7.88
N ALA A 43 1.50 1.21 -6.70
CA ALA A 43 0.16 1.34 -6.12
C ALA A 43 -0.25 2.81 -5.92
N ARG A 44 0.69 3.68 -5.48
CA ARG A 44 0.44 5.12 -5.35
C ARG A 44 0.13 5.78 -6.70
N SER A 45 0.86 5.39 -7.75
CA SER A 45 0.60 5.86 -9.11
C SER A 45 -0.76 5.39 -9.62
N ASP A 46 -1.11 4.12 -9.39
CA ASP A 46 -2.40 3.58 -9.83
C ASP A 46 -3.56 4.30 -9.11
N ILE A 47 -3.42 4.58 -7.81
CA ILE A 47 -4.40 5.35 -7.02
C ILE A 47 -4.54 6.77 -7.56
N SER A 48 -3.45 7.44 -7.97
CA SER A 48 -3.53 8.81 -8.48
C SER A 48 -4.30 8.88 -9.80
N VAL A 49 -4.06 7.91 -10.68
CA VAL A 49 -4.82 7.74 -11.93
C VAL A 49 -6.28 7.46 -11.62
N LEU A 50 -6.58 6.50 -10.74
CA LEU A 50 -7.96 6.14 -10.40
C LEU A 50 -8.71 7.30 -9.74
N LYS A 51 -8.05 8.11 -8.91
CA LYS A 51 -8.63 9.35 -8.37
C LYS A 51 -8.93 10.37 -9.46
N ALA A 52 -8.05 10.53 -10.44
CA ALA A 52 -8.28 11.42 -11.57
C ALA A 52 -9.45 10.95 -12.44
N GLU A 53 -9.52 9.65 -12.75
CA GLU A 53 -10.64 9.05 -13.47
C GLU A 53 -11.95 9.21 -12.71
N ARG A 54 -11.95 8.92 -11.40
CA ARG A 54 -13.12 9.11 -10.56
C ARG A 54 -13.59 10.57 -10.58
N GLY A 55 -12.67 11.52 -10.43
CA GLY A 55 -13.00 12.95 -10.51
C GLY A 55 -13.51 13.39 -11.88
N HIS A 56 -13.09 12.72 -12.96
CA HIS A 56 -13.60 12.97 -14.31
C HIS A 56 -15.00 12.35 -14.54
N LEU A 57 -15.26 11.16 -13.97
CA LEU A 57 -16.55 10.47 -14.05
C LEU A 57 -17.60 11.10 -13.14
N SER A 58 -17.20 11.65 -11.99
CA SER A 58 -18.11 12.21 -10.99
C SER A 58 -18.52 13.67 -11.25
N ARG A 59 -18.20 14.24 -12.41
CA ARG A 59 -18.50 15.64 -12.72
C ARG A 59 -20.02 15.87 -12.84
N PRO A 60 -20.58 16.88 -12.16
CA PRO A 60 -22.02 17.13 -12.16
C PRO A 60 -22.55 17.40 -13.57
N GLU A 61 -21.77 18.05 -14.43
CA GLU A 61 -22.14 18.33 -15.83
C GLU A 61 -22.38 17.05 -16.64
N ARG A 62 -21.83 15.91 -16.20
CA ARG A 62 -22.01 14.59 -16.83
C ARG A 62 -23.12 13.77 -16.18
N ILE A 63 -23.29 13.91 -14.86
CA ILE A 63 -24.29 13.16 -14.09
C ILE A 63 -25.70 13.74 -14.33
N ASP A 64 -25.84 15.06 -14.30
CA ASP A 64 -27.12 15.75 -14.48
C ASP A 64 -27.89 15.31 -15.74
N PRO A 65 -27.32 15.31 -16.95
CA PRO A 65 -28.06 14.90 -18.14
C PRO A 65 -28.49 13.42 -18.10
N LEU A 66 -27.72 12.54 -17.44
CA LEU A 66 -28.09 11.14 -17.24
C LEU A 66 -29.23 11.02 -16.22
N ALA A 67 -29.15 11.75 -15.11
CA ALA A 67 -30.19 11.78 -14.08
C ALA A 67 -31.53 12.29 -14.63
N ARG A 68 -31.51 13.32 -15.49
CA ARG A 68 -32.72 13.82 -16.16
C ARG A 68 -33.36 12.79 -17.09
N ARG A 69 -32.54 12.04 -17.84
CA ARG A 69 -33.04 10.94 -18.68
C ARG A 69 -33.69 9.82 -17.88
N LEU A 70 -33.25 9.63 -16.63
CA LEU A 70 -33.84 8.68 -15.69
C LEU A 70 -35.06 9.25 -14.93
N GLY A 71 -35.47 10.49 -15.19
CA GLY A 71 -36.61 11.14 -14.53
C GLY A 71 -36.32 11.61 -13.10
N LEU A 72 -35.06 11.69 -12.69
CA LEU A 72 -34.68 12.14 -11.35
C LEU A 72 -34.82 13.66 -11.21
N ALA A 73 -35.37 14.09 -10.07
CA ALA A 73 -35.40 15.49 -9.67
C ALA A 73 -34.04 15.94 -9.11
N PRO A 74 -33.73 17.26 -9.08
CA PRO A 74 -32.52 17.75 -8.45
C PRO A 74 -32.50 17.36 -6.97
N PRO A 75 -31.32 17.07 -6.41
CA PRO A 75 -31.22 16.76 -4.99
C PRO A 75 -31.66 17.96 -4.15
N THR A 76 -32.48 17.70 -3.14
CA THR A 76 -32.91 18.71 -2.16
C THR A 76 -31.89 18.77 -1.01
N ILE A 77 -31.78 19.92 -0.32
CA ILE A 77 -30.86 20.11 0.81
C ILE A 77 -31.04 19.02 1.89
N GLU A 78 -32.27 18.57 2.12
CA GLU A 78 -32.61 17.51 3.08
C GLU A 78 -32.06 16.12 2.69
N GLN A 79 -31.74 15.91 1.41
CA GLN A 79 -31.19 14.65 0.88
C GLN A 79 -29.65 14.64 0.86
N LEU A 80 -29.01 15.77 1.16
CA LEU A 80 -27.56 15.87 1.21
C LEU A 80 -27.07 15.32 2.56
N PRO A 81 -26.03 14.46 2.56
CA PRO A 81 -25.49 13.91 3.80
C PRO A 81 -24.85 15.02 4.65
N THR A 82 -25.12 14.98 5.96
CA THR A 82 -24.52 15.88 6.94
C THR A 82 -23.02 15.60 7.09
N SER A 83 -22.23 16.60 7.51
CA SER A 83 -20.77 16.48 7.73
C SER A 83 -20.38 15.32 8.64
N GLU A 84 -21.21 15.03 9.65
CA GLU A 84 -21.03 13.88 10.55
C GLU A 84 -21.20 12.54 9.82
N SER A 85 -22.22 12.41 8.96
CA SER A 85 -22.43 11.22 8.13
C SER A 85 -21.35 11.04 7.06
N LEU A 86 -20.76 12.13 6.57
CA LEU A 86 -19.61 12.07 5.66
C LEU A 86 -18.35 11.59 6.37
N ALA A 87 -18.15 11.95 7.64
CA ALA A 87 -17.00 11.50 8.43
C ALA A 87 -17.01 9.98 8.64
N ASP A 88 -18.19 9.39 8.89
CA ASP A 88 -18.38 7.94 9.06
C ASP A 88 -18.08 7.15 7.77
N LEU A 89 -18.41 7.73 6.60
CA LEU A 89 -18.09 7.14 5.29
C LEU A 89 -16.61 7.27 4.90
N GLN A 90 -15.88 8.20 5.51
CA GLN A 90 -14.47 8.47 5.22
C GLN A 90 -13.53 7.53 5.98
N ASP A 91 -14.04 6.79 6.97
CA ASP A 91 -13.22 5.94 7.84
C ASP A 91 -12.74 4.67 7.09
N PRO A 92 -11.43 4.54 6.81
CA PRO A 92 -10.90 3.42 6.02
C PRO A 92 -11.10 2.06 6.68
N ALA A 93 -11.42 2.00 7.99
CA ALA A 93 -11.68 0.76 8.72
C ALA A 93 -12.97 0.05 8.26
N ILE A 94 -13.95 0.79 7.70
CA ILE A 94 -15.24 0.22 7.25
C ILE A 94 -15.12 -0.42 5.85
N HIS A 95 -14.09 -0.07 5.07
CA HIS A 95 -13.92 -0.55 3.69
C HIS A 95 -13.07 -1.82 3.55
N ALA A 96 -12.63 -2.47 4.64
CA ALA A 96 -12.07 -3.81 4.54
C ALA A 96 -13.22 -4.81 4.33
N PRO A 97 -13.39 -5.45 3.16
CA PRO A 97 -14.27 -6.61 3.08
C PRO A 97 -13.69 -7.67 4.02
N GLY A 98 -14.43 -7.96 5.09
CA GLY A 98 -14.14 -9.07 5.98
C GLY A 98 -13.89 -10.33 5.14
N ARG A 99 -12.71 -10.91 5.32
CA ARG A 99 -12.42 -12.29 4.95
C ARG A 99 -12.71 -13.18 6.13
#